data_AF-A0A5B1CNZ0-F1
#
_entry.id   AF-A0A5B1CNZ0-F1
#
_cell.length_a   1.000
_cell.length_b   1.000
_cell.length_c   1.000
_cell.angle_alpha   90.00
_cell.angle_beta   90.00
_cell.angle_gamma   90.00
#
_symmetry.space_group_name_H-M   'P 1'
#
loop_
_entity.id
_entity.type
_entity.pdbx_description
1 polymer ?
#
loop_
_entity_poly.entity_id
_entity_poly.type
_entity_poly.pdbx_seq_one_letter_code
_entity_poly.pdbx_strand_id
1 'polypeptide(L)'
;MDVRDHLSRYWITFPDDSTFPIGQGVTAYSHDDAFSMLAARGYDFHVRAQRVEVREIQSFDDIPNYDVSGASGPLRFRGIWYPCLNIGLDASGR
;
A
#
# COMPACT_ATOMS: atom_id res chain seq x y z
N MET A 1 24.81 -16.48 0.18
CA MET A 1 24.17 -15.34 -0.51
C MET A 1 23.81 -14.38 0.61
N ASP A 2 24.51 -13.25 0.73
CA ASP A 2 24.37 -12.30 1.84
C ASP A 2 23.08 -11.52 1.63
N VAL A 3 21.97 -12.09 2.12
CA VAL A 3 20.65 -11.47 2.10
C VAL A 3 20.64 -10.43 3.22
N ARG A 4 21.33 -9.30 3.01
CA ARG A 4 20.89 -8.07 3.66
C ARG A 4 19.57 -7.74 2.99
N ASP A 5 18.50 -8.31 3.54
CA ASP A 5 17.12 -8.13 3.09
C ASP A 5 16.83 -6.63 3.02
N HIS A 6 17.04 -6.04 1.84
CA HIS A 6 16.77 -4.63 1.62
C HIS A 6 15.26 -4.46 1.59
N LEU A 7 14.74 -3.65 2.50
CA LEU A 7 13.34 -3.29 2.51
C LEU A 7 13.06 -2.36 1.32
N SER A 8 12.13 -2.79 0.47
CA SER A 8 11.55 -2.00 -0.60
C SER A 8 10.23 -1.39 -0.15
N ARG A 9 9.89 -0.22 -0.70
CA ARG A 9 8.65 0.50 -0.38
C ARG A 9 7.76 0.42 -1.60
N TYR A 10 6.57 -0.13 -1.40
CA TYR A 10 5.61 -0.38 -2.45
C TYR A 10 4.41 0.54 -2.27
N TRP A 11 4.02 1.16 -3.37
CA TRP A 11 2.76 1.85 -3.55
C TRP A 11 1.88 1.01 -4.46
N ILE A 12 0.78 0.51 -3.91
CA ILE A 12 -0.13 -0.42 -4.58
C ILE A 12 -1.42 0.33 -4.92
N THR A 13 -1.82 0.37 -6.18
CA THR A 13 -2.98 1.12 -6.68
C THR A 13 -3.93 0.26 -7.50
N PHE A 14 -5.18 0.72 -7.61
CA PHE A 14 -6.29 0.02 -8.26
C PHE A 14 -6.96 0.95 -9.29
N PRO A 15 -6.35 1.15 -10.48
CA PRO A 15 -6.78 2.20 -11.41
C PRO A 15 -8.19 1.99 -11.98
N ASP A 16 -8.63 0.74 -12.07
CA ASP A 16 -9.91 0.36 -12.69
C ASP A 16 -11.07 0.24 -11.68
N ASP A 17 -10.79 0.36 -10.37
CA ASP A 17 -11.74 0.17 -9.28
C ASP A 17 -11.95 1.47 -8.49
N SER A 18 -12.88 2.31 -8.95
CA SER A 18 -13.14 3.64 -8.36
C SER A 18 -13.69 3.62 -6.93
N THR A 19 -14.19 2.48 -6.47
CA THR A 19 -14.66 2.27 -5.09
C THR A 19 -13.55 1.82 -4.13
N PHE A 20 -12.36 1.54 -4.66
CA PHE A 20 -11.22 1.09 -3.88
C PHE A 20 -10.39 2.28 -3.37
N PRO A 21 -9.56 2.07 -2.34
CA PRO A 21 -8.68 3.12 -1.86
C PRO A 21 -7.77 3.65 -2.97
N ILE A 22 -7.39 4.92 -2.86
CA ILE A 22 -6.47 5.59 -3.80
C ILE A 22 -5.12 4.87 -3.92
N GLY A 23 -4.76 4.09 -2.90
CA GLY A 23 -3.64 3.18 -2.90
C GLY A 23 -3.27 2.72 -1.49
N GLN A 24 -2.36 1.76 -1.42
CA GLN A 24 -1.87 1.17 -0.18
C GLN A 24 -0.35 1.22 -0.14
N GLY A 25 0.16 1.67 0.99
CA GLY A 25 1.58 1.86 1.22
C GLY A 25 2.14 0.78 2.13
N VAL A 26 3.10 0.00 1.62
CA VAL A 26 3.74 -1.09 2.37
C VAL A 26 5.25 -1.07 2.18
N THR A 27 6.00 -1.23 3.26
CA THR A 27 7.43 -1.52 3.21
C THR A 27 7.63 -3.00 3.51
N ALA A 28 8.21 -3.74 2.58
CA ALA A 28 8.31 -5.21 2.62
C ALA A 28 9.56 -5.70 1.87
N TYR A 29 9.83 -7.01 1.96
CA TYR A 29 10.98 -7.62 1.28
C TYR A 29 10.71 -7.98 -0.19
N SER A 30 9.42 -8.11 -0.55
CA SER A 30 8.97 -8.42 -1.91
C SER A 30 7.52 -7.98 -2.10
N HIS A 31 7.02 -8.04 -3.34
CA HIS A 31 5.60 -7.84 -3.63
C HIS A 31 4.71 -8.85 -2.89
N ASP A 32 5.11 -10.14 -2.88
CA ASP A 32 4.35 -11.19 -2.21
C ASP A 32 4.30 -10.98 -0.69
N ASP A 33 5.40 -10.50 -0.10
CA ASP A 33 5.45 -10.12 1.31
C ASP A 33 4.52 -8.94 1.58
N ALA A 34 4.51 -7.94 0.70
CA ALA A 34 3.61 -6.78 0.83
C ALA A 34 2.13 -7.20 0.78
N PHE A 35 1.75 -8.05 -0.18
CA PHE A 35 0.38 -8.55 -0.29
C PHE A 35 -0.01 -9.44 0.90
N SER A 36 0.90 -10.29 1.36
CA SER A 36 0.67 -11.13 2.55
C SER A 36 0.43 -10.28 3.79
N MET A 37 1.18 -9.19 3.97
CA MET A 37 0.98 -8.25 5.06
C MET A 37 -0.38 -7.55 5.00
N LEU A 38 -0.79 -7.12 3.80
CA LEU A 38 -2.10 -6.52 3.57
C LEU A 38 -3.24 -7.50 3.89
N ALA A 39 -3.17 -8.72 3.35
CA ALA A 39 -4.15 -9.77 3.60
C ALA A 39 -4.25 -10.14 5.09
N ALA A 40 -3.11 -10.24 5.79
CA ALA A 40 -3.08 -10.53 7.23
C ALA A 40 -3.77 -9.46 8.09
N ARG A 41 -3.97 -8.25 7.56
CA ARG A 41 -4.72 -7.16 8.21
C ARG A 41 -6.13 -6.98 7.66
N GLY A 42 -6.59 -7.87 6.78
CA GLY A 42 -7.93 -7.83 6.18
C GLY A 42 -8.03 -6.91 4.96
N TYR A 43 -6.92 -6.45 4.39
CA TYR A 43 -6.93 -5.66 3.16
C TYR A 43 -6.77 -6.56 1.94
N ASP A 44 -7.90 -6.97 1.36
CA ASP A 44 -7.99 -7.90 0.23
C ASP A 44 -8.27 -7.21 -1.12
N PHE A 45 -8.15 -5.88 -1.19
CA PHE A 45 -8.37 -5.11 -2.42
C PHE A 45 -7.55 -5.64 -3.60
N HIS A 46 -6.29 -5.99 -3.37
CA HIS A 46 -5.41 -6.56 -4.41
C HIS A 46 -5.88 -7.92 -4.95
N VAL A 47 -6.76 -8.64 -4.24
CA VAL A 47 -7.37 -9.89 -4.71
C VAL A 47 -8.65 -9.62 -5.51
N ARG A 48 -9.37 -8.55 -5.15
CA ARG A 48 -10.68 -8.21 -5.70
C ARG A 48 -10.62 -7.24 -6.87
N ALA A 49 -9.52 -6.51 -7.02
CA ALA A 49 -9.34 -5.50 -8.05
C ALA A 49 -9.31 -6.14 -9.44
N GLN A 50 -9.88 -5.45 -10.42
CA GLN A 50 -9.75 -5.84 -11.83
C GLN A 50 -8.31 -5.72 -12.31
N ARG A 51 -7.60 -4.72 -11.77
CA ARG A 51 -6.20 -4.46 -12.07
C ARG A 51 -5.49 -3.93 -10.83
N VAL A 52 -4.32 -4.50 -10.56
CA VAL A 52 -3.40 -4.06 -9.51
C VAL A 52 -2.16 -3.50 -10.16
N GLU A 53 -1.78 -2.30 -9.78
CA GLU A 53 -0.49 -1.71 -10.14
C GLU A 53 0.37 -1.61 -8.89
N VAL A 54 1.60 -2.10 -8.98
CA VAL A 54 2.58 -2.02 -7.90
C VAL A 54 3.76 -1.20 -8.39
N ARG A 55 4.09 -0.16 -7.65
CA ARG A 55 5.23 0.70 -7.95
C ARG A 55 6.14 0.80 -6.74
N GLU A 56 7.43 0.55 -6.94
CA GLU A 56 8.42 0.83 -5.91
C GLU A 56 8.68 2.33 -5.82
N ILE A 57 8.73 2.86 -4.60
CA ILE A 57 8.96 4.28 -4.32
C ILE A 57 10.20 4.47 -3.43
N GLN A 58 10.87 5.61 -3.59
CA GLN A 58 11.99 6.01 -2.74
C GLN A 58 11.56 7.10 -1.76
N SER A 59 10.64 7.98 -2.13
CA SER A 59 10.06 8.97 -1.22
C SER A 59 8.55 9.12 -1.42
N PHE A 60 7.91 9.89 -0.55
CA PHE A 60 6.51 10.27 -0.74
C PHE A 60 6.30 11.17 -1.98
N ASP A 61 7.34 11.85 -2.45
CA ASP A 61 7.27 12.71 -3.64
C ASP A 61 7.04 11.89 -4.92
N ASP A 62 7.35 10.59 -4.89
CA ASP A 62 7.05 9.67 -5.99
C ASP A 62 5.53 9.41 -6.10
N ILE A 63 4.76 9.67 -5.04
CA ILE A 63 3.31 9.42 -4.98
C ILE A 63 2.55 10.60 -5.58
N PRO A 64 1.59 10.39 -6.51
CA PRO A 64 0.89 11.48 -7.19
C PRO A 64 -0.05 12.31 -6.28
N ASN A 65 -0.18 11.92 -5.00
CA ASN A 65 -1.15 12.49 -4.07
C ASN A 65 -0.45 12.97 -2.79
N TYR A 66 -0.49 14.29 -2.58
CA TYR A 66 0.12 14.97 -1.43
C TYR A 66 -0.47 14.52 -0.08
N ASP A 67 -1.76 14.22 -0.02
CA ASP A 67 -2.46 13.88 1.23
C ASP A 67 -1.98 12.55 1.83
N VAL A 68 -1.39 11.68 0.99
CA VAL A 68 -0.80 10.42 1.44
C VAL A 68 0.34 10.70 2.41
N SER A 69 1.19 11.69 2.16
CA SER A 69 2.35 12.00 3.01
C SER A 69 1.97 12.39 4.45
N GLY A 70 0.86 13.11 4.62
CA GLY A 70 0.39 13.58 5.93
C GLY A 70 -0.32 12.51 6.76
N ALA A 71 -0.91 11.51 6.12
CA ALA A 71 -1.60 10.40 6.77
C ALA A 71 -0.78 9.09 6.81
N SER A 72 0.48 9.14 6.35
CA SER A 72 1.37 7.99 6.28
C SER A 72 2.27 7.84 7.50
N GLY A 73 2.53 6.59 7.86
CA GLY A 73 3.56 6.20 8.82
C GLY A 73 4.98 6.19 8.25
N PRO A 74 5.97 5.82 9.06
CA PRO A 74 7.38 5.82 8.64
C PRO A 74 7.70 4.74 7.59
N LEU A 75 8.25 5.15 6.45
CA LEU A 75 8.64 4.26 5.35
C LEU A 75 9.82 3.31 5.66
N ARG A 76 10.61 3.61 6.70
CA ARG A 76 11.88 2.90 6.99
C ARG A 76 11.71 1.54 7.63
N PHE A 77 10.53 1.25 8.20
CA PHE A 77 10.27 0.01 8.92
C PHE A 77 9.39 -0.89 8.07
N ARG A 78 9.65 -2.21 8.12
CA ARG A 78 8.77 -3.20 7.51
C ARG A 78 7.38 -3.07 8.14
N GLY A 79 6.37 -2.82 7.31
CA GLY A 79 5.07 -2.43 7.82
C GLY A 79 4.17 -1.85 6.74
N ILE A 80 2.88 -1.88 7.01
CA ILE A 80 1.90 -1.07 6.27
C ILE A 80 2.02 0.34 6.85
N TRP A 81 2.48 1.28 6.04
CA TRP A 81 2.60 2.68 6.42
C TRP A 81 1.41 3.52 5.92
N TYR A 82 0.63 3.02 4.96
CA TYR A 82 -0.61 3.67 4.53
C TYR A 82 -1.69 2.63 4.24
N PRO A 83 -2.53 2.28 5.23
CA PRO A 83 -3.62 1.32 5.07
C PRO A 83 -4.85 1.92 4.37
N CYS A 84 -4.89 3.24 4.14
CA CYS A 84 -6.02 3.97 3.57
C CYS A 84 -7.30 4.00 4.44
N LEU A 85 -7.24 3.63 5.72
CA LEU A 85 -8.41 3.62 6.63
C LEU A 85 -8.86 5.00 7.13
N ASN A 86 -8.09 6.07 6.88
CA ASN A 86 -8.30 7.40 7.49
C ASN A 86 -8.87 8.47 6.55
N ILE A 87 -9.19 8.15 5.30
CA ILE A 87 -10.05 9.03 4.49
C ILE A 87 -11.47 8.51 4.68
N GLY A 88 -12.18 9.09 5.64
CA GLY A 88 -13.56 8.74 6.02
C GLY A 88 -14.56 8.98 4.88
N LEU A 89 -14.57 8.07 3.91
CA LEU A 89 -15.66 7.83 2.98
C LEU A 89 -15.96 6.35 3.04
N ASP A 90 -16.76 5.99 4.04
CA ASP A 90 -17.69 4.87 4.01
C ASP A 90 -17.14 3.54 3.48
N ALA A 91 -16.22 2.91 4.23
CA ALA A 91 -16.02 1.47 4.14
C ALA A 91 -17.07 0.68 4.97
N SER A 92 -18.19 1.32 5.35
CA SER A 92 -19.43 0.67 5.78
C SER A 92 -20.41 0.60 4.61
N GLY A 93 -19.99 -0.06 3.53
CA GLY A 93 -20.92 -0.69 2.60
C GLY A 93 -21.65 -1.90 3.21
N ARG A 94 -21.97 -1.86 4.51
CA ARG A 94 -22.80 -2.81 5.25
C ARG A 94 -23.20 -2.28 6.61
#